data_AF-A0A3B9HC82-F1
#
_entry.id   AF-A0A3B9HC82-F1
#
_cell.length_a   1.000
_cell.length_b   1.000
_cell.length_c   1.000
_cell.angle_alpha   90.00
_cell.angle_beta   90.00
_cell.angle_gamma   90.00
#
_symmetry.space_group_name_H-M   'P 1'
#
loop_
_entity.id
_entity.type
_entity.pdbx_description
1 polymer ?
#
loop_
_entity_poly.entity_id
_entity_poly.type
_entity_poly.pdbx_seq_one_letter_code
_entity_poly.pdbx_strand_id
1 'polypeptide(L)'
;MKAVFKNILIGILLVVSVASCLKPQEFPPEPEIAFKDFVILSDSAKLTVTFQDGDGDIGLSESDTLPPYDTSSIYHYNLFAQYWEKKDGLGWVQATDITGEPIEFRYRTPIITPTGQNKALKGEIEMTLEPFYYLLGSPDSDTIKYRVMLVDRALNQSNWVESNVIYR
;
A
#
# COMPACT_ATOMS: atom_id res chain seq x y z
N MET A 1 41.77 -22.38 -47.49
CA MET A 1 41.10 -21.16 -46.96
C MET A 1 39.59 -21.29 -46.68
N LYS A 2 38.85 -22.29 -47.21
CA LYS A 2 37.40 -22.40 -46.99
C LYS A 2 36.97 -22.93 -45.60
N ALA A 3 37.84 -23.67 -44.91
CA ALA A 3 37.50 -24.31 -43.63
C ALA A 3 37.52 -23.37 -42.41
N VAL A 4 38.34 -22.31 -42.44
CA VAL A 4 38.47 -21.35 -41.33
C VAL A 4 37.25 -20.43 -41.25
N PHE A 5 36.69 -20.03 -42.40
CA PHE A 5 35.51 -19.17 -42.47
C PHE A 5 34.22 -19.85 -41.95
N LYS A 6 34.10 -21.17 -42.15
CA LYS A 6 32.92 -21.95 -41.70
C LYS A 6 32.85 -22.03 -40.16
N ASN A 7 34.00 -22.09 -39.49
CA ASN A 7 34.06 -22.18 -38.03
C ASN A 7 33.86 -20.80 -37.35
N ILE A 8 34.18 -19.70 -38.03
CA ILE A 8 33.94 -18.33 -37.54
C ILE A 8 32.44 -17.97 -37.60
N LEU A 9 31.71 -18.41 -38.64
CA LEU A 9 30.26 -18.19 -38.74
C LEU A 9 29.46 -18.92 -37.64
N ILE A 10 29.94 -20.09 -37.20
CA ILE A 10 29.30 -20.88 -36.14
C ILE A 10 29.55 -20.24 -34.76
N GLY A 11 30.70 -19.57 -34.56
CA GLY A 11 31.02 -18.87 -33.32
C GLY A 11 30.21 -17.59 -33.09
N ILE A 12 29.86 -16.86 -34.16
CA ILE A 12 29.10 -15.59 -34.05
C ILE A 12 27.61 -15.84 -33.80
N LEU A 13 27.04 -16.93 -34.32
CA LEU A 13 25.63 -17.26 -34.13
C LEU A 13 25.30 -17.71 -32.70
N LEU A 14 26.28 -18.22 -31.95
CA LEU A 14 26.08 -18.71 -30.58
C LEU A 14 26.12 -17.60 -29.51
N VAL A 15 26.63 -16.40 -29.84
CA VAL A 15 26.80 -15.29 -28.90
C VAL A 15 25.55 -14.39 -28.81
N VAL A 16 24.65 -14.47 -29.80
CA VAL A 16 23.47 -13.57 -29.89
C VAL A 16 22.26 -14.05 -29.07
N SER A 17 22.27 -15.28 -28.54
CA SER A 17 21.08 -15.90 -27.95
C SER A 17 20.84 -15.65 -26.45
N VAL A 18 21.58 -14.76 -25.78
CA VAL A 18 21.39 -14.49 -24.33
C VAL A 18 20.96 -13.06 -24.00
N ALA A 19 20.54 -12.26 -24.99
CA ALA A 19 19.82 -11.00 -24.73
C ALA A 19 18.36 -11.27 -24.32
N SER A 20 18.14 -12.06 -23.27
CA SER A 20 16.84 -12.15 -22.61
C SER A 20 16.68 -10.91 -21.74
N CYS A 21 16.25 -9.82 -22.37
CA CYS A 21 15.77 -8.65 -21.64
C CYS A 21 14.54 -9.11 -20.83
N LEU A 22 14.64 -9.13 -19.49
CA LEU A 22 13.46 -9.33 -18.67
C LEU A 22 12.46 -8.23 -19.04
N LYS A 23 11.25 -8.62 -19.46
CA LYS A 23 10.18 -7.65 -19.64
C LYS A 23 9.98 -6.93 -18.31
N PRO A 24 10.02 -5.59 -18.28
CA PRO A 24 9.62 -4.85 -17.10
C PRO A 24 8.22 -5.29 -16.68
N GLN A 25 8.02 -5.47 -15.38
CA GLN A 25 6.69 -5.65 -14.84
C GLN A 25 5.95 -4.32 -15.02
N GLU A 26 4.87 -4.32 -15.80
CA GLU A 26 4.05 -3.14 -16.03
C GLU A 26 2.86 -3.16 -15.06
N PHE A 27 2.80 -2.17 -14.17
CA PHE A 27 1.67 -1.91 -13.29
C PHE A 27 0.93 -0.65 -13.77
N PRO A 28 -0.37 -0.49 -13.42
CA PRO A 28 -1.04 0.79 -13.63
C PRO A 28 -0.35 1.91 -12.82
N PRO A 29 -0.47 3.19 -13.25
CA PRO A 29 -0.01 4.32 -12.45
C PRO A 29 -0.72 4.44 -11.10
N GLU A 30 -2.01 4.08 -11.04
CA GLU A 30 -2.76 4.05 -9.77
C GLU A 30 -2.25 2.90 -8.88
N PRO A 31 -2.06 3.13 -7.57
CA PRO A 31 -1.64 2.07 -6.66
C PRO A 31 -2.73 1.00 -6.50
N GLU A 32 -2.35 -0.26 -6.45
CA GLU A 32 -3.23 -1.36 -6.08
C GLU A 32 -2.73 -2.03 -4.80
N ILE A 33 -3.64 -2.27 -3.85
CA ILE A 33 -3.30 -2.86 -2.54
C ILE A 33 -4.09 -4.13 -2.25
N ALA A 34 -3.49 -5.03 -1.48
CA ALA A 34 -4.15 -6.22 -0.96
C ALA A 34 -3.81 -6.46 0.51
N PHE A 35 -4.79 -6.91 1.29
CA PHE A 35 -4.60 -7.26 2.69
C PHE A 35 -3.61 -8.42 2.80
N LYS A 36 -2.66 -8.30 3.71
CA LYS A 36 -1.66 -9.33 3.98
C LYS A 36 -1.88 -9.97 5.33
N ASP A 37 -1.84 -9.17 6.40
CA ASP A 37 -1.84 -9.71 7.76
C ASP A 37 -2.32 -8.71 8.82
N PHE A 38 -2.75 -9.22 9.97
CA PHE A 38 -3.08 -8.45 11.16
C PHE A 38 -2.55 -9.15 12.40
N VAL A 39 -1.62 -8.50 13.10
CA VAL A 39 -0.93 -9.07 14.27
C VAL A 39 -1.23 -8.22 15.50
N ILE A 40 -1.95 -8.79 16.46
CA ILE A 40 -2.17 -8.20 17.78
C ILE A 40 -0.88 -8.33 18.60
N LEU A 41 -0.41 -7.22 19.19
CA LEU A 41 0.76 -7.21 20.06
C LEU A 41 0.36 -7.17 21.54
N SER A 42 -0.50 -6.22 21.89
CA SER A 42 -1.07 -6.05 23.23
C SER A 42 -2.33 -5.20 23.05
N ASP A 43 -2.32 -3.95 23.52
CA ASP A 43 -3.32 -2.95 23.18
C ASP A 43 -3.15 -2.39 21.77
N SER A 44 -1.96 -2.49 21.18
CA SER A 44 -1.68 -2.13 19.79
C SER A 44 -1.68 -3.34 18.85
N ALA A 45 -1.75 -3.06 17.55
CA ALA A 45 -1.65 -4.07 16.51
C ALA A 45 -0.85 -3.58 15.30
N LYS A 46 -0.37 -4.52 14.49
CA LYS A 46 0.22 -4.27 13.17
C LYS A 46 -0.76 -4.71 12.11
N LEU A 47 -1.11 -3.82 11.19
CA LEU A 47 -1.92 -4.11 10.01
C LEU A 47 -1.04 -3.96 8.76
N THR A 48 -0.89 -5.05 8.01
CA THR A 48 -0.01 -5.09 6.84
C THR A 48 -0.81 -5.26 5.56
N VAL A 49 -0.51 -4.43 4.57
CA VAL A 49 -1.00 -4.55 3.19
C VAL A 49 0.19 -4.71 2.23
N THR A 50 -0.02 -5.42 1.14
CA THR A 50 0.86 -5.36 -0.04
C THR A 50 0.44 -4.22 -0.94
N PHE A 51 1.36 -3.67 -1.72
CA PHE A 51 1.05 -2.68 -2.75
C PHE A 51 1.85 -2.93 -4.04
N GLN A 52 1.30 -2.44 -5.15
CA GLN A 52 1.97 -2.31 -6.44
C GLN A 52 1.62 -0.94 -7.06
N ASP A 53 2.57 -0.34 -7.76
CA ASP A 53 2.46 0.97 -8.41
C ASP A 53 3.38 1.02 -9.65
N GLY A 54 2.92 1.61 -10.75
CA GLY A 54 3.58 1.61 -12.05
C GLY A 54 4.53 2.77 -12.29
N ASP A 55 4.31 3.94 -11.69
CA ASP A 55 5.09 5.15 -12.00
C ASP A 55 5.98 5.66 -10.85
N GLY A 56 5.92 4.97 -9.71
CA GLY A 56 6.84 5.11 -8.60
C GLY A 56 6.52 6.30 -7.71
N ASP A 57 5.30 6.79 -7.71
CA ASP A 57 4.90 8.03 -7.05
C ASP A 57 4.34 7.84 -5.63
N ILE A 58 4.48 6.64 -5.05
CA ILE A 58 4.17 6.40 -3.63
C ILE A 58 4.93 7.34 -2.69
N GLY A 59 4.16 7.94 -1.78
CA GLY A 59 4.63 8.63 -0.58
C GLY A 59 4.81 10.13 -0.71
N LEU A 60 4.80 10.78 0.46
CA LEU A 60 4.88 12.22 0.64
C LEU A 60 6.18 12.58 1.36
N SER A 61 6.80 13.68 0.97
CA SER A 61 7.91 14.27 1.72
C SER A 61 7.38 15.02 2.95
N GLU A 62 8.26 15.25 3.93
CA GLU A 62 7.93 16.13 5.07
C GLU A 62 7.68 17.58 4.64
N SER A 63 8.26 18.00 3.50
CA SER A 63 8.10 19.33 2.94
C SER A 63 6.78 19.54 2.18
N ASP A 64 6.06 18.47 1.83
CA ASP A 64 4.76 18.56 1.13
C ASP A 64 3.67 19.04 2.11
N THR A 65 3.68 20.34 2.35
CA THR A 65 2.82 21.04 3.34
C THR A 65 2.05 22.22 2.73
N LEU A 66 2.24 22.46 1.43
CA LEU A 66 1.42 23.39 0.65
C LEU A 66 0.24 22.65 0.01
N PRO A 67 -0.85 23.35 -0.34
CA PRO A 67 -1.97 22.73 -1.03
C PRO A 67 -1.53 21.94 -2.28
N PRO A 68 -2.02 20.71 -2.48
CA PRO A 68 -3.12 20.06 -1.75
C PRO A 68 -2.71 19.23 -0.52
N TYR A 69 -1.45 19.31 -0.05
CA TYR A 69 -0.91 18.48 1.05
C TYR A 69 -0.81 19.21 2.40
N ASP A 70 -1.36 20.42 2.47
CA ASP A 70 -1.42 21.23 3.69
C ASP A 70 -2.32 20.58 4.75
N THR A 71 -2.15 20.97 6.01
CA THR A 71 -2.80 20.32 7.17
C THR A 71 -4.32 20.44 7.20
N SER A 72 -4.92 21.31 6.37
CA SER A 72 -6.38 21.41 6.25
C SER A 72 -6.97 20.44 5.21
N SER A 73 -6.12 19.82 4.39
CA SER A 73 -6.52 18.89 3.35
C SER A 73 -6.59 17.45 3.85
N ILE A 74 -7.51 16.67 3.29
CA ILE A 74 -7.55 15.22 3.49
C ILE A 74 -6.25 14.55 3.00
N TYR A 75 -5.62 15.13 1.98
CA TYR A 75 -4.38 14.62 1.39
C TYR A 75 -3.13 15.02 2.19
N HIS A 76 -3.29 15.69 3.34
CA HIS A 76 -2.19 15.78 4.30
C HIS A 76 -1.67 14.39 4.72
N TYR A 77 -2.55 13.40 4.70
CA TYR A 77 -2.22 11.99 4.84
C TYR A 77 -2.50 11.28 3.53
N ASN A 78 -1.87 10.13 3.33
CA ASN A 78 -2.04 9.36 2.11
C ASN A 78 -2.24 7.86 2.37
N LEU A 79 -2.29 7.44 3.63
CA LEU A 79 -2.61 6.08 4.02
C LEU A 79 -3.64 6.11 5.14
N PHE A 80 -4.77 5.46 4.90
CA PHE A 80 -5.94 5.52 5.76
C PHE A 80 -6.35 4.10 6.15
N ALA A 81 -6.57 3.86 7.45
CA ALA A 81 -7.18 2.63 7.95
C ALA A 81 -8.41 2.99 8.80
N GLN A 82 -9.59 2.82 8.21
CA GLN A 82 -10.88 3.07 8.85
C GLN A 82 -11.21 1.93 9.81
N TYR A 83 -11.71 2.28 11.00
CA TYR A 83 -12.10 1.31 12.03
C TYR A 83 -13.61 1.02 11.97
N TRP A 84 -13.97 -0.27 11.87
CA TRP A 84 -15.34 -0.73 11.73
C TRP A 84 -15.68 -1.76 12.81
N GLU A 85 -16.88 -1.67 13.37
CA GLU A 85 -17.42 -2.59 14.38
C GLU A 85 -18.63 -3.33 13.80
N LYS A 86 -18.83 -4.57 14.24
CA LYS A 86 -20.03 -5.34 13.91
C LYS A 86 -21.09 -5.11 14.99
N LYS A 87 -22.16 -4.41 14.62
CA LYS A 87 -23.28 -4.10 15.52
C LYS A 87 -24.45 -5.06 15.31
N ASP A 88 -25.05 -5.49 16.40
CA ASP A 88 -26.25 -6.35 16.36
C ASP A 88 -27.39 -5.68 15.60
N GLY A 89 -27.93 -6.38 14.61
CA GLY A 89 -29.04 -5.91 13.78
C GLY A 89 -28.69 -4.85 12.72
N LEU A 90 -27.53 -4.19 12.80
CA LEU A 90 -27.08 -3.18 11.83
C LEU A 90 -25.94 -3.65 10.91
N GLY A 91 -25.24 -4.72 11.28
CA GLY A 91 -24.10 -5.22 10.52
C GLY A 91 -22.84 -4.38 10.75
N TRP A 92 -22.03 -4.21 9.71
CA TRP A 92 -20.78 -3.44 9.80
C TRP A 92 -21.05 -1.94 9.76
N VAL A 93 -20.61 -1.23 10.79
CA VAL A 93 -20.73 0.22 10.90
C VAL A 93 -19.35 0.83 11.17
N GLN A 94 -19.00 1.90 10.46
CA GLN A 94 -17.79 2.64 10.76
C GLN A 94 -17.98 3.32 12.12
N ALA A 95 -17.07 3.07 13.05
CA ALA A 95 -17.17 3.65 14.37
C ALA A 95 -16.79 5.14 14.33
N THR A 96 -17.39 5.90 15.23
CA THR A 96 -17.16 7.34 15.38
C THR A 96 -16.64 7.64 16.77
N ASP A 97 -15.89 8.74 16.90
CA ASP A 97 -15.48 9.25 18.20
C ASP A 97 -16.66 9.92 18.96
N ILE A 98 -16.35 10.51 20.11
CA ILE A 98 -17.34 11.19 20.96
C ILE A 98 -17.97 12.43 20.31
N THR A 99 -17.36 12.95 19.25
CA THR A 99 -17.85 14.10 18.47
C THR A 99 -18.69 13.67 17.26
N GLY A 100 -18.73 12.37 16.97
CA GLY A 100 -19.43 11.81 15.82
C GLY A 100 -18.57 11.73 14.56
N GLU A 101 -17.27 12.05 14.66
CA GLU A 101 -16.35 11.96 13.52
C GLU A 101 -15.88 10.51 13.31
N PRO A 102 -15.77 10.02 12.06
CA PRO A 102 -15.32 8.66 11.80
C PRO A 102 -13.90 8.40 12.33
N ILE A 103 -13.71 7.25 12.98
CA ILE A 103 -12.41 6.84 13.50
C ILE A 103 -11.58 6.23 12.36
N GLU A 104 -10.40 6.82 12.15
CA GLU A 104 -9.41 6.37 11.18
C GLU A 104 -7.99 6.57 11.70
N PHE A 105 -7.12 5.61 11.43
CA PHE A 105 -5.69 5.80 11.54
C PHE A 105 -5.18 6.40 10.24
N ARG A 106 -4.38 7.46 10.36
CA ARG A 106 -3.88 8.23 9.21
C ARG A 106 -2.37 8.36 9.27
N TYR A 107 -1.72 8.03 8.17
CA TYR A 107 -0.27 8.08 8.06
C TYR A 107 0.17 8.77 6.77
N ARG A 108 1.42 9.26 6.78
CA ARG A 108 2.14 9.67 5.58
C ARG A 108 3.16 8.58 5.27
N THR A 109 3.05 7.93 4.12
CA THR A 109 4.08 6.98 3.68
C THR A 109 5.31 7.75 3.19
N PRO A 110 6.53 7.24 3.44
CA PRO A 110 7.74 7.89 2.95
C PRO A 110 7.85 7.77 1.42
N ILE A 111 8.58 8.69 0.81
CA ILE A 111 8.94 8.58 -0.60
C ILE A 111 9.87 7.38 -0.81
N ILE A 112 9.44 6.47 -1.68
CA ILE A 112 10.18 5.25 -2.02
C ILE A 112 10.49 5.15 -3.53
N THR A 113 10.26 6.23 -4.28
CA THR A 113 10.53 6.31 -5.72
C THR A 113 11.97 5.85 -6.03
N PRO A 114 12.17 4.81 -6.86
CA PRO A 114 13.51 4.27 -7.11
C PRO A 114 14.30 5.18 -8.05
N THR A 115 15.63 5.06 -8.04
CA THR A 115 16.49 5.73 -9.03
C THR A 115 16.55 4.91 -10.33
N GLY A 116 16.68 5.58 -11.48
CA GLY A 116 16.77 4.93 -12.79
C GLY A 116 15.48 5.00 -13.64
N GLN A 117 15.46 4.22 -14.73
CA GLN A 117 14.38 4.25 -15.73
C GLN A 117 13.14 3.46 -15.32
N ASN A 118 13.31 2.35 -14.60
CA ASN A 118 12.18 1.56 -14.11
C ASN A 118 11.71 2.13 -12.77
N LYS A 119 10.48 2.63 -12.76
CA LYS A 119 9.84 3.23 -11.59
C LYS A 119 8.83 2.33 -10.89
N ALA A 120 8.49 1.19 -11.49
CA ALA A 120 7.53 0.25 -10.94
C ALA A 120 7.94 -0.18 -9.51
N LEU A 121 7.00 -0.07 -8.59
CA LEU A 121 7.14 -0.43 -7.19
C LEU A 121 6.24 -1.63 -6.86
N LYS A 122 6.74 -2.47 -5.97
CA LYS A 122 5.93 -3.46 -5.24
C LYS A 122 6.53 -3.71 -3.87
N GLY A 123 5.70 -3.91 -2.88
CA GLY A 123 6.18 -4.14 -1.53
C GLY A 123 5.06 -4.29 -0.52
N GLU A 124 5.40 -3.99 0.73
CA GLU A 124 4.51 -4.09 1.87
C GLU A 124 4.53 -2.80 2.68
N ILE A 125 3.38 -2.42 3.20
CA ILE A 125 3.20 -1.32 4.13
C ILE A 125 2.67 -1.92 5.43
N GLU A 126 3.43 -1.77 6.51
CA GLU A 126 3.03 -2.16 7.86
C GLU A 126 2.62 -0.90 8.63
N MET A 127 1.36 -0.85 9.07
CA MET A 127 0.83 0.21 9.92
C MET A 127 0.81 -0.24 11.37
N THR A 128 1.34 0.58 12.26
CA THR A 128 1.23 0.36 13.71
C THR A 128 0.01 1.12 14.25
N LEU A 129 -1.02 0.37 14.63
CA LEU A 129 -2.28 0.87 15.17
C LEU A 129 -2.13 1.07 16.69
N GLU A 130 -1.94 2.31 17.10
CA GLU A 130 -1.61 2.69 18.48
C GLU A 130 -2.33 3.98 18.91
N PRO A 131 -2.54 4.21 20.22
CA PRO A 131 -2.18 3.33 21.33
C PRO A 131 -3.09 2.09 21.47
N PHE A 132 -4.29 2.14 20.89
CA PHE A 132 -5.24 1.03 20.90
C PHE A 132 -5.67 0.67 19.48
N TYR A 133 -5.69 -0.60 19.10
CA TYR A 133 -6.29 -1.07 17.83
C TYR A 133 -7.82 -1.27 17.92
N TYR A 134 -8.44 -0.83 19.00
CA TYR A 134 -9.88 -0.97 19.22
C TYR A 134 -10.40 0.25 19.98
N LEU A 135 -11.71 0.50 19.86
CA LEU A 135 -12.33 1.62 20.54
C LEU A 135 -12.62 1.26 22.01
N LEU A 136 -11.85 1.85 22.92
CA LEU A 136 -12.06 1.69 24.36
C LEU A 136 -13.47 2.12 24.77
N GLY A 137 -14.15 1.27 25.53
CA GLY A 137 -15.49 1.54 26.06
C GLY A 137 -16.64 1.33 25.08
N SER A 138 -16.36 0.98 23.82
CA SER A 138 -17.40 0.56 22.89
C SER A 138 -17.87 -0.86 23.20
N PRO A 139 -19.19 -1.11 23.33
CA PRO A 139 -19.72 -2.44 23.57
C PRO A 139 -19.58 -3.37 22.35
N ASP A 140 -19.37 -2.81 21.15
CA ASP A 140 -19.26 -3.55 19.88
C ASP A 140 -17.79 -3.76 19.45
N SER A 141 -16.82 -3.45 20.32
CA SER A 141 -15.38 -3.54 20.05
C SER A 141 -14.82 -4.97 20.11
N ASP A 142 -15.67 -5.97 20.36
CA ASP A 142 -15.33 -7.39 20.39
C ASP A 142 -15.19 -8.00 18.98
N THR A 143 -15.89 -7.46 17.99
CA THR A 143 -15.86 -7.92 16.59
C THR A 143 -15.63 -6.75 15.64
N ILE A 144 -14.39 -6.61 15.17
CA ILE A 144 -13.94 -5.44 14.41
C ILE A 144 -13.36 -5.84 13.06
N LYS A 145 -13.20 -4.86 12.16
CA LYS A 145 -12.36 -4.97 10.96
C LYS A 145 -11.82 -3.60 10.56
N TYR A 146 -10.84 -3.61 9.67
CA TYR A 146 -10.28 -2.40 9.07
C TYR A 146 -10.57 -2.34 7.58
N ARG A 147 -10.78 -1.11 7.07
CA ARG A 147 -10.77 -0.83 5.63
C ARG A 147 -9.62 0.11 5.33
N VAL A 148 -8.76 -0.29 4.40
CA VAL A 148 -7.51 0.42 4.07
C VAL A 148 -7.57 0.97 2.66
N MET A 149 -7.01 2.16 2.47
CA MET A 149 -6.82 2.79 1.18
C MET A 149 -5.53 3.63 1.19
N LEU A 150 -4.81 3.57 0.08
CA LEU A 150 -3.57 4.30 -0.17
C LEU A 150 -3.83 5.33 -1.26
N VAL A 151 -3.24 6.51 -1.12
CA VAL A 151 -3.22 7.54 -2.15
C VAL A 151 -1.77 7.80 -2.51
N ASP A 152 -1.48 7.86 -3.79
CA ASP A 152 -0.14 8.22 -4.25
C ASP A 152 0.09 9.75 -4.23
N ARG A 153 1.27 10.18 -4.69
CA ARG A 153 1.63 11.61 -4.74
C ARG A 153 1.04 12.33 -5.96
N ALA A 154 0.46 11.63 -6.93
CA ALA A 154 -0.34 12.22 -8.00
C ALA A 154 -1.84 12.32 -7.64
N LEU A 155 -2.23 11.89 -6.43
CA LEU A 155 -3.60 11.83 -5.91
C LEU A 155 -4.47 10.72 -6.53
N ASN A 156 -3.89 9.69 -7.15
CA ASN A 156 -4.65 8.49 -7.49
C ASN A 156 -4.87 7.66 -6.23
N GLN A 157 -6.11 7.20 -6.06
CA GLN A 157 -6.51 6.39 -4.90
C GLN A 157 -6.46 4.93 -5.28
N SER A 158 -6.00 4.07 -4.38
CA SER A 158 -6.08 2.64 -4.58
C SER A 158 -7.51 2.11 -4.46
N ASN A 159 -7.67 0.84 -4.84
CA ASN A 159 -8.81 0.05 -4.36
C ASN A 159 -8.88 0.06 -2.82
N TRP A 160 -10.09 -0.06 -2.29
CA TRP A 160 -10.28 -0.36 -0.87
C TRP A 160 -10.02 -1.84 -0.61
N VAL A 161 -9.35 -2.13 0.51
CA VAL A 161 -9.20 -3.51 0.98
C VAL A 161 -9.67 -3.65 2.42
N GLU A 162 -10.30 -4.77 2.72
CA GLU A 162 -10.73 -5.09 4.09
C GLU A 162 -9.74 -6.06 4.74
N SER A 163 -9.50 -5.89 6.04
CA SER A 163 -8.87 -6.93 6.84
C SER A 163 -9.81 -8.13 7.00
N ASN A 164 -9.26 -9.25 7.46
CA ASN A 164 -10.08 -10.27 8.08
C ASN A 164 -10.85 -9.70 9.29
N VAL A 165 -11.92 -10.40 9.68
CA VAL A 165 -12.62 -10.12 10.94
C VAL A 165 -11.69 -10.43 12.11
N ILE A 166 -11.59 -9.49 13.04
CA ILE A 166 -10.76 -9.57 14.24
C ILE A 166 -11.69 -9.71 15.44
N TYR A 167 -11.40 -10.69 16.29
CA TYR A 167 -12.12 -10.94 17.54
C TYR A 167 -11.21 -10.59 18.72
N ARG A 168 -11.71 -9.79 19.66
CA ARG A 168 -10.99 -9.33 20.86
C ARG A 168 -11.47 -10.04 22.13
#